data_AF-A0A947RC97-F1
#
_entry.id   AF-A0A947RC97-F1
#
_cell.length_a   1.000
_cell.length_b   1.000
_cell.length_c   1.000
_cell.angle_alpha   90.00
_cell.angle_beta   90.00
_cell.angle_gamma   90.00
#
_symmetry.space_group_name_H-M   'P 1'
#
loop_
_entity.id
_entity.type
_entity.pdbx_description
1 polymer ?
#
loop_
_entity_poly.entity_id
_entity_poly.type
_entity_poly.pdbx_seq_one_letter_code
_entity_poly.pdbx_strand_id
1 'polypeptide(L)'
;MYCSNCGKEIDDKAAICIHCGVPTNHYKNVNTQDMTLKSKLAAGLLAIFVGSLGIHNFYLGYTTKAWVQLLLTVVGWVIIVGPIISGIWALIEGIMILTGSIAEDGEGKPLRD
;
A
#
# COMPACT_ATOMS: atom_id res chain seq x y z
N MET A 1 7.72 -23.77 17.04
CA MET A 1 6.83 -24.45 16.06
C MET A 1 7.49 -25.74 15.58
N TYR A 2 6.80 -26.62 14.84
CA TYR A 2 7.39 -27.87 14.32
C TYR A 2 7.58 -27.83 12.80
N CYS A 3 8.66 -28.43 12.31
CA CYS A 3 8.93 -28.53 10.87
C CYS A 3 7.94 -29.49 10.18
N SER A 4 7.24 -29.04 9.15
CA SER A 4 6.25 -29.86 8.41
C SER A 4 6.85 -31.01 7.60
N ASN A 5 8.17 -31.04 7.40
CA ASN A 5 8.84 -32.13 6.70
C ASN A 5 9.44 -33.18 7.67
N CYS A 6 10.17 -32.73 8.70
CA CYS A 6 10.93 -33.64 9.56
C CYS A 6 10.41 -33.75 11.01
N GLY A 7 9.38 -32.99 11.39
CA GLY A 7 8.70 -33.08 12.69
C GLY A 7 9.48 -32.53 13.89
N LYS A 8 10.72 -32.06 13.73
CA LYS A 8 11.52 -31.48 14.83
C LYS A 8 11.06 -30.08 15.21
N GLU A 9 11.23 -29.76 16.50
CA GLU A 9 11.01 -28.41 17.01
C GLU A 9 11.99 -27.43 16.38
N ILE A 10 11.48 -26.27 16.03
CA ILE A 10 12.24 -25.16 15.46
C ILE A 10 11.73 -23.86 16.07
N ASP A 11 12.61 -22.87 16.09
CA ASP A 11 12.28 -21.50 16.47
C ASP A 11 11.12 -20.94 15.62
N ASP A 12 10.23 -20.18 16.25
CA ASP A 12 9.02 -19.62 15.62
C ASP A 12 9.30 -18.61 14.50
N LYS A 13 10.52 -18.04 14.44
CA LYS A 13 10.97 -17.10 13.41
C LYS A 13 11.97 -17.72 12.44
N ALA A 14 12.25 -19.02 12.53
CA ALA A 14 13.17 -19.70 11.63
C ALA A 14 12.69 -19.63 10.17
N ALA A 15 13.53 -19.08 9.28
CA ALA A 15 13.24 -19.06 7.84
C ALA A 15 13.38 -20.46 7.21
N ILE A 16 14.39 -21.21 7.66
CA ILE A 16 14.74 -22.56 7.19
C ILE A 16 14.91 -23.48 8.39
N CYS A 17 14.47 -24.73 8.26
CA CYS A 17 14.70 -25.74 9.29
C CYS A 17 16.17 -26.17 9.33
N ILE A 18 16.85 -25.95 10.47
CA ILE A 18 18.26 -26.33 10.66
C ILE A 18 18.53 -27.84 10.61
N HIS A 19 17.50 -28.67 10.68
CA HIS A 19 17.66 -30.12 10.71
C HIS A 19 17.46 -30.83 9.37
N CYS A 20 16.74 -30.23 8.42
CA CYS A 20 16.45 -30.86 7.13
C CYS A 20 16.54 -29.92 5.93
N GLY A 21 16.78 -28.62 6.14
CA GLY A 21 17.05 -27.66 5.08
C GLY A 21 15.83 -27.13 4.32
N VAL A 22 14.61 -27.58 4.61
CA VAL A 22 13.40 -27.06 3.94
C VAL A 22 12.97 -25.70 4.53
N PRO A 23 12.38 -24.81 3.71
CA PRO A 23 11.80 -23.56 4.21
C PRO A 23 10.60 -23.84 5.11
N THR A 24 10.43 -23.00 6.14
CA THR A 24 9.28 -23.11 7.05
C THR A 24 8.03 -22.50 6.43
N ASN A 25 6.85 -22.86 6.94
CA ASN A 25 5.62 -22.18 6.53
C ASN A 25 5.64 -20.70 6.91
N HIS A 26 6.29 -20.32 8.02
CA HIS A 26 6.46 -18.92 8.39
C HIS A 26 7.20 -18.15 7.29
N TYR A 27 8.29 -18.69 6.75
CA TYR A 27 9.02 -18.08 5.63
C TYR A 27 8.15 -17.90 4.38
N LYS A 28 7.36 -18.92 4.02
CA LYS A 28 6.42 -18.80 2.89
C LYS A 28 5.40 -17.69 3.11
N ASN A 29 4.81 -17.60 4.30
CA ASN A 29 3.78 -16.60 4.59
C ASN A 29 4.36 -15.17 4.61
N VAL A 30 5.56 -14.96 5.16
CA VAL A 30 6.22 -13.65 5.13
C VAL A 30 6.54 -13.22 3.70
N ASN A 31 7.07 -14.12 2.87
CA ASN A 31 7.35 -13.81 1.46
C ASN A 31 6.08 -13.54 0.63
N THR A 32 4.93 -14.11 1.05
CA THR A 32 3.65 -13.86 0.37
C THR A 32 3.06 -12.50 0.75
N GLN A 33 3.28 -12.03 1.98
CA GLN A 33 2.86 -10.69 2.41
C GLN A 33 3.50 -9.61 1.54
N ASP A 34 4.78 -9.75 1.22
CA ASP A 34 5.55 -8.84 0.35
C ASP A 34 4.94 -8.68 -1.06
N MET A 35 4.38 -9.77 -1.64
CA MET A 35 3.68 -9.70 -2.93
C MET A 35 2.35 -8.95 -2.87
N THR A 36 1.78 -8.76 -1.68
CA THR A 36 0.52 -8.01 -1.49
C THR A 36 0.75 -6.56 -1.05
N LEU A 37 1.99 -6.16 -0.73
CA LEU A 37 2.31 -4.79 -0.35
C LEU A 37 2.28 -3.87 -1.57
N LYS A 38 1.60 -2.74 -1.42
CA LYS A 38 1.50 -1.70 -2.45
C LYS A 38 2.79 -0.87 -2.46
N SER A 39 3.16 -0.38 -3.64
CA SER A 39 4.40 0.41 -3.80
C SER A 39 4.15 1.88 -3.46
N LYS A 40 4.95 2.40 -2.53
CA LYS A 40 4.98 3.80 -2.08
C LYS A 40 5.32 4.75 -3.22
N LEU A 41 6.36 4.41 -4.00
CA LEU A 41 6.74 5.15 -5.19
C LEU A 41 5.57 5.24 -6.18
N ALA A 42 4.93 4.12 -6.50
CA ALA A 42 3.79 4.09 -7.40
C ALA A 42 2.63 4.95 -6.90
N ALA A 43 2.27 4.85 -5.62
CA ALA A 43 1.23 5.67 -5.01
C ALA A 43 1.54 7.18 -5.08
N GLY A 44 2.79 7.58 -4.81
CA GLY A 44 3.23 8.97 -4.90
C GLY A 44 3.27 9.50 -6.33
N LEU A 45 3.76 8.72 -7.29
CA LEU A 45 3.74 9.06 -8.72
C LEU A 45 2.30 9.22 -9.22
N LEU A 46 1.40 8.29 -8.86
CA LEU A 46 -0.02 8.38 -9.21
C LEU A 46 -0.66 9.66 -8.65
N ALA A 47 -0.28 10.07 -7.44
CA ALA A 47 -0.77 11.30 -6.82
C ALA A 47 -0.27 12.57 -7.55
N ILE A 48 0.98 12.59 -8.02
CA ILE A 48 1.53 13.77 -8.72
C ILE A 48 0.95 13.90 -10.14
N PHE A 49 0.90 12.80 -10.91
CA PHE A 49 0.51 12.85 -12.32
C PHE A 49 -1.00 12.83 -12.53
N VAL A 50 -1.73 12.05 -11.72
CA VAL A 50 -3.16 11.78 -11.92
C VAL A 50 -3.95 11.93 -10.62
N GLY A 51 -3.37 12.59 -9.61
CA GLY A 51 -3.99 12.69 -8.29
C GLY A 51 -5.15 13.66 -8.23
N SER A 52 -5.29 14.60 -9.17
CA SER A 52 -6.48 15.45 -9.24
C SER A 52 -7.76 14.61 -9.30
N LEU A 53 -7.73 13.46 -9.99
CA LEU A 53 -8.83 12.48 -10.06
C LEU A 53 -9.01 11.62 -8.80
N GLY A 54 -8.04 11.61 -7.88
CA GLY A 54 -8.06 10.80 -6.65
C GLY A 54 -7.63 9.34 -6.81
N ILE A 55 -6.94 8.99 -7.90
CA ILE A 55 -6.57 7.60 -8.22
C ILE A 55 -5.57 7.01 -7.22
N HIS A 56 -4.68 7.82 -6.65
CA HIS A 56 -3.75 7.35 -5.61
C HIS A 56 -4.49 6.87 -4.35
N ASN A 57 -5.61 7.50 -4.00
CA ASN A 57 -6.46 7.06 -2.89
C ASN A 57 -7.18 5.74 -3.21
N PHE A 58 -7.59 5.51 -4.47
CA PHE A 58 -8.08 4.21 -4.91
C PHE A 58 -6.98 3.14 -4.87
N TYR A 59 -5.76 3.48 -5.29
CA TYR A 59 -4.61 2.58 -5.26
C TYR A 59 -4.29 2.13 -3.83
N LEU A 60 -4.28 3.08 -2.88
CA LEU A 60 -4.06 2.83 -1.46
C LEU A 60 -5.26 2.15 -0.77
N GLY A 61 -6.40 1.95 -1.44
CA GLY A 61 -7.58 1.32 -0.82
C GLY A 61 -8.41 2.24 0.08
N TYR A 62 -8.12 3.54 0.12
CA TYR A 62 -8.93 4.55 0.82
C TYR A 62 -10.17 4.92 0.00
N THR A 63 -11.08 3.96 -0.18
CA THR A 63 -12.26 4.09 -1.06
C THR A 63 -13.12 5.32 -0.73
N THR A 64 -13.37 5.61 0.55
CA THR A 64 -14.15 6.79 0.96
C THR A 64 -13.50 8.10 0.51
N LYS A 65 -12.19 8.26 0.73
CA LYS A 65 -11.46 9.46 0.29
C LYS A 65 -11.45 9.57 -1.24
N ALA A 66 -11.26 8.44 -1.90
CA ALA A 66 -11.20 8.36 -3.34
C ALA A 66 -12.53 8.76 -3.99
N TRP A 67 -13.67 8.28 -3.47
CA TRP A 67 -15.00 8.69 -3.94
C TRP A 67 -15.29 10.16 -3.68
N VAL A 68 -14.90 10.70 -2.52
CA VAL A 68 -15.06 12.13 -2.21
C VAL A 68 -14.27 12.98 -3.21
N GLN A 69 -13.02 12.63 -3.47
CA GLN A 69 -12.16 13.37 -4.39
C GLN A 69 -12.62 13.26 -5.85
N LEU A 70 -13.14 12.10 -6.25
CA LEU A 70 -13.76 11.88 -7.56
C LEU A 70 -15.03 12.72 -7.72
N LEU A 71 -15.95 12.70 -6.75
CA LEU A 71 -17.17 13.50 -6.81
C LEU A 71 -16.85 15.00 -6.79
N LEU A 72 -15.88 15.42 -5.97
CA LEU A 72 -15.44 16.81 -5.93
C LEU A 72 -14.85 17.26 -7.27
N THR A 73 -14.09 16.40 -7.95
CA THR A 73 -13.58 16.73 -9.29
C THR A 73 -14.66 16.73 -10.36
N VAL A 74 -15.53 15.71 -10.39
CA VAL A 74 -16.57 15.59 -11.42
C VAL A 74 -17.62 16.69 -11.27
N VAL A 75 -18.11 16.96 -10.07
CA VAL A 75 -19.08 18.03 -9.80
C VAL A 75 -18.41 19.39 -9.89
N GLY A 76 -17.19 19.52 -9.36
CA GLY A 76 -16.44 20.77 -9.40
C GLY A 76 -15.90 21.14 -10.77
N TRP A 77 -15.94 20.23 -11.75
CA TRP A 77 -15.68 20.52 -13.17
C TRP A 77 -16.68 21.53 -13.75
N VAL A 78 -17.93 21.52 -13.25
CA VAL A 78 -18.98 22.48 -13.65
C VAL A 78 -18.63 23.92 -13.25
N ILE A 79 -17.89 24.08 -12.15
CA ILE A 79 -17.52 25.38 -11.57
C ILE A 79 -16.03 25.72 -11.87
N ILE A 80 -15.27 24.82 -12.52
CA ILE A 80 -13.83 24.92 -12.85
C ILE A 80 -12.89 24.97 -11.61
N VAL A 81 -13.40 25.32 -10.43
CA VAL A 81 -12.63 25.42 -9.18
C VAL A 81 -12.29 24.05 -8.56
N GLY A 82 -13.15 23.04 -8.78
CA GLY A 82 -12.96 21.68 -8.26
C GLY A 82 -11.61 21.03 -8.57
N PRO A 83 -11.17 20.98 -9.84
CA PRO A 83 -9.90 20.35 -10.21
C PRO A 83 -8.66 21.07 -9.66
N ILE A 84 -8.74 22.37 -9.37
CA ILE A 84 -7.62 23.12 -8.77
C ILE A 84 -7.45 22.72 -7.30
N ILE A 85 -8.56 22.70 -6.55
CA ILE A 85 -8.54 22.32 -5.13
C ILE A 85 -8.14 20.86 -4.97
N SER A 86 -8.70 19.96 -5.78
CA SER A 86 -8.38 18.54 -5.72
C SER A 86 -6.93 18.24 -6.12
N GLY A 87 -6.36 19.02 -7.06
CA GLY A 87 -4.97 18.91 -7.46
C GLY A 87 -4.00 19.30 -6.34
N ILE A 88 -4.28 20.40 -5.63
CA ILE A 88 -3.45 20.83 -4.48
C ILE A 88 -3.52 19.79 -3.36
N TRP A 89 -4.71 19.29 -3.04
CA TRP A 89 -4.86 18.22 -2.05
C TRP A 89 -4.05 16.98 -2.46
N ALA A 90 -4.20 16.52 -3.70
CA ALA A 90 -3.46 15.36 -4.20
C ALA A 90 -1.95 15.53 -4.17
N LEU A 91 -1.45 16.74 -4.45
CA LEU A 91 -0.02 17.03 -4.41
C LEU A 91 0.51 16.93 -2.97
N ILE A 92 -0.21 17.47 -1.99
CA ILE A 92 0.16 17.38 -0.57
C ILE A 92 0.18 15.92 -0.13
N GLU A 93 -0.86 15.14 -0.43
CA GLU A 93 -0.90 13.71 -0.11
C GLU A 93 0.22 12.94 -0.84
N GLY A 94 0.47 13.24 -2.11
CA GLY A 94 1.55 12.62 -2.89
C GLY A 94 2.93 12.85 -2.27
N ILE A 95 3.23 14.08 -1.85
CA ILE A 95 4.48 14.38 -1.14
C ILE A 95 4.51 13.66 0.21
N MET A 96 3.39 13.61 0.94
CA MET A 96 3.30 12.95 2.24
C MET A 96 3.51 11.43 2.14
N ILE A 97 3.03 10.80 1.06
CA ILE A 97 3.28 9.40 0.72
C ILE A 97 4.77 9.19 0.40
N LEU A 98 5.37 10.03 -0.44
CA LEU A 98 6.79 9.89 -0.83
C LEU A 98 7.75 10.14 0.34
N THR A 99 7.42 11.09 1.21
CA THR A 99 8.19 11.37 2.44
C THR A 99 7.96 10.32 3.54
N GLY A 100 7.02 9.39 3.36
CA GLY A 100 6.73 8.32 4.32
C GLY A 100 5.92 8.77 5.52
N SER A 101 5.37 9.99 5.51
CA SER A 101 4.40 10.43 6.52
C SER A 101 3.05 9.74 6.34
N ILE A 102 2.74 9.24 5.15
CA ILE A 102 1.70 8.23 4.89
C ILE A 102 2.42 6.95 4.46
N ALA A 103 2.58 6.01 5.38
CA ALA A 103 3.33 4.76 5.17
C ALA A 103 2.43 3.51 5.14
N GLU A 104 1.11 3.67 5.26
CA GLU A 104 0.16 2.57 5.34
C GLU A 104 -0.93 2.71 4.28
N ASP A 105 -1.48 1.57 3.86
CA ASP A 105 -2.66 1.51 3.00
C ASP A 105 -3.98 1.48 3.80
N GLY A 106 -5.11 1.43 3.10
CA GLY A 106 -6.44 1.35 3.69
C GLY A 106 -6.75 0.03 4.40
N GLU A 107 -5.89 -0.98 4.25
CA GLU A 107 -5.95 -2.27 4.95
C GLU A 107 -5.00 -2.32 6.16
N GLY A 108 -4.26 -1.24 6.43
CA GLY A 108 -3.27 -1.16 7.51
C GLY A 108 -1.95 -1.88 7.19
N LYS A 109 -1.68 -2.18 5.92
CA LYS A 109 -0.41 -2.80 5.48
C LYS A 109 0.61 -1.70 5.17
N PRO A 110 1.90 -1.92 5.51
CA PRO A 110 2.93 -0.95 5.19
C PRO A 110 3.16 -0.85 3.67
N LEU A 111 3.49 0.34 3.20
CA LEU A 111 3.86 0.57 1.81
C LEU A 111 5.31 0.14 1.60
N ARG A 112 5.55 -0.59 0.51
CA ARG A 112 6.87 -1.00 0.09
C ARG A 112 7.56 0.18 -0.60
N ASP A 113 8.80 0.48 -0.21
CA ASP A 113 9.60 1.58 -0.78
C ASP A 113 9.79 1.46 -2.31
#